data_AF-A0A7Y8HZF7-F1
#
_entry.id   AF-A0A7Y8HZF7-F1
#
_cell.length_a   1.000
_cell.length_b   1.000
_cell.length_c   1.000
_cell.angle_alpha   90.00
_cell.angle_beta   90.00
_cell.angle_gamma   90.00
#
_symmetry.space_group_name_H-M   'P 1'
#
loop_
_entity.id
_entity.type
_entity.pdbx_description
1 polymer ?
#
loop_
_entity_poly.entity_id
_entity_poly.type
_entity_poly.pdbx_seq_one_letter_code
_entity_poly.pdbx_strand_id
1 'polypeptide(L)' 'MEKKDFFHLVEQQGFVEPENIDNLKRTVERIARRLARGESVTLPGLGKLIPQVRKSIFLQAGPKKRSQPRGRR' A
#
# COMPACT_ATOMS: atom_id res chain seq x y z
N MET A 1 -17.22 2.05 -0.50
CA MET A 1 -16.36 2.94 -1.29
C MET A 1 -16.02 2.19 -2.57
N GLU A 2 -16.52 2.66 -3.70
CA GLU A 2 -16.26 2.01 -4.99
C GLU A 2 -14.85 2.39 -5.48
N LYS A 3 -14.24 1.56 -6.33
CA LYS A 3 -12.90 1.84 -6.88
C LYS A 3 -12.80 3.20 -7.57
N LYS A 4 -13.90 3.68 -8.16
CA LYS A 4 -13.97 4.99 -8.82
C LYS A 4 -13.85 6.14 -7.82
N ASP A 5 -14.47 6.00 -6.65
CA ASP A 5 -14.44 7.00 -5.59
C ASP A 5 -13.03 7.21 -5.04
N PHE A 6 -12.22 6.14 -4.96
CA PHE A 6 -10.86 6.22 -4.45
C PHE A 6 -9.94 7.07 -5.34
N PHE A 7 -9.92 6.82 -6.66
CA PHE A 7 -9.02 7.57 -7.56
C PHE A 7 -9.44 9.03 -7.71
N HIS A 8 -10.74 9.33 -7.72
CA HIS A 8 -11.21 10.71 -7.69
C HIS A 8 -10.83 11.43 -6.40
N LEU A 9 -10.87 10.75 -5.25
CA LEU A 9 -10.45 11.33 -3.98
C LEU A 9 -8.93 11.57 -3.94
N VAL A 10 -8.13 10.67 -4.53
CA VAL A 10 -6.67 10.85 -4.68
C VAL A 10 -6.32 12.04 -5.57
N GLU A 11 -7.04 12.24 -6.68
CA GLU A 11 -6.92 13.41 -7.55
C GLU A 11 -7.28 14.71 -6.81
N GLN A 12 -8.43 14.72 -6.12
CA GLN A 12 -8.92 15.91 -5.41
C GLN A 12 -8.02 16.32 -4.24
N GLN A 13 -7.38 15.37 -3.57
CA GLN A 13 -6.46 15.66 -2.46
C GLN A 13 -5.04 16.01 -2.92
N GLY A 14 -4.77 15.97 -4.24
CA GLY A 14 -3.47 16.34 -4.80
C GLY A 14 -2.34 15.40 -4.40
N PHE A 15 -2.64 14.16 -3.99
CA PHE A 15 -1.62 13.19 -3.63
C PHE A 15 -0.84 12.68 -4.85
N VAL A 16 -1.45 12.76 -6.03
CA VAL A 16 -0.88 12.32 -7.31
C VAL A 16 -1.31 13.31 -8.38
N GLU A 17 -0.37 13.74 -9.21
CA GLU A 17 -0.67 14.56 -10.37
C GLU A 17 -1.62 13.81 -11.33
N PRO A 18 -2.57 14.48 -12.00
CA PRO A 18 -3.56 13.84 -12.87
C PRO A 18 -2.93 12.91 -13.93
N GLU A 19 -1.77 13.30 -14.46
CA GLU A 19 -1.01 12.55 -15.47
C GLU A 19 -0.47 11.21 -14.93
N ASN A 20 -0.32 11.08 -13.62
CA ASN A 20 0.23 9.91 -12.95
C ASN A 20 -0.85 8.96 -12.39
N ILE A 21 -2.13 9.30 -12.51
CA ILE A 21 -3.24 8.48 -12.01
C ILE A 21 -3.31 7.13 -12.71
N ASP A 22 -3.06 7.09 -14.02
CA ASP A 22 -3.07 5.82 -14.75
C ASP A 22 -1.89 4.93 -14.37
N ASN A 23 -0.74 5.51 -14.03
CA ASN A 23 0.39 4.78 -13.46
C ASN A 23 0.04 4.21 -12.07
N LEU A 24 -0.69 4.97 -11.25
CA LEU A 24 -1.19 4.48 -9.96
C LEU A 24 -2.16 3.31 -10.13
N LYS A 25 -3.14 3.42 -11.04
CA LYS A 25 -4.09 2.33 -11.36
C LYS A 25 -3.36 1.05 -11.76
N ARG A 26 -2.39 1.15 -12.68
CA ARG A 26 -1.57 0.02 -13.13
C ARG A 26 -0.76 -0.59 -11.99
N THR A 27 -0.24 0.25 -11.08
CA THR A 27 0.53 -0.21 -9.91
C THR A 27 -0.36 -0.99 -8.94
N VAL A 28 -1.54 -0.46 -8.61
CA VAL A 28 -2.54 -1.13 -7.77
C VAL A 28 -2.94 -2.48 -8.39
N GLU A 29 -3.16 -2.50 -9.71
CA GLU A 29 -3.53 -3.73 -10.41
C GLU A 29 -2.41 -4.78 -10.39
N ARG A 30 -1.14 -4.37 -10.57
CA ARG A 30 0.02 -5.25 -10.43
C ARG A 30 0.10 -5.83 -9.02
N ILE A 31 -0.10 -5.03 -7.98
CA ILE A 31 -0.11 -5.50 -6.59
C ILE A 31 -1.22 -6.53 -6.38
N ALA A 32 -2.44 -6.23 -6.84
CA ALA A 32 -3.57 -7.15 -6.73
C ALA A 32 -3.32 -8.48 -7.45
N ARG A 33 -2.74 -8.46 -8.66
CA ARG A 33 -2.37 -9.67 -9.41
C ARG A 33 -1.34 -10.52 -8.68
N ARG A 34 -0.33 -9.90 -8.05
CA ARG A 34 0.69 -10.61 -7.26
C ARG A 34 0.06 -11.28 -6.03
N LEU A 35 -0.78 -10.55 -5.30
CA LEU A 35 -1.49 -11.11 -4.14
C LEU A 35 -2.43 -12.25 -4.54
N ALA A 36 -3.13 -12.14 -5.67
CA ALA A 36 -3.99 -13.20 -6.19
C ALA A 36 -3.21 -14.49 -6.55
N ARG A 37 -1.92 -14.36 -6.90
CA ARG A 37 -1.01 -15.49 -7.14
C ARG A 37 -0.39 -16.07 -5.86
N GLY A 38 -0.72 -15.52 -4.69
CA GLY A 38 -0.12 -15.94 -3.43
C GLY A 38 1.24 -15.29 -3.12
N GLU A 39 1.68 -14.32 -3.93
CA GLU A 39 2.93 -13.60 -3.67
C GLU A 39 2.73 -12.49 -2.62
N SER A 40 3.64 -12.42 -1.65
CA SER A 40 3.66 -11.31 -0.70
C SER A 40 4.26 -10.04 -1.31
N VAL A 41 3.70 -8.87 -0.98
CA VAL A 41 4.16 -7.57 -1.50
C VAL A 41 4.60 -6.67 -0.34
N THR A 42 5.85 -6.20 -0.37
CA THR A 42 6.36 -5.24 0.61
C THR A 42 6.07 -3.81 0.13
N LEU A 43 5.43 -3.02 0.99
CA LEU A 43 5.13 -1.60 0.79
C LEU A 43 6.01 -0.76 1.72
N PRO A 44 6.98 0.00 1.18
CA PRO A 44 7.85 0.87 1.98
C PRO A 44 7.03 1.83 2.84
N GLY A 45 7.39 1.96 4.13
CA GLY A 45 6.71 2.83 5.08
C GLY A 45 5.34 2.33 5.59
N LEU A 46 4.73 1.33 4.94
CA LEU A 46 3.42 0.79 5.31
C LEU A 46 3.51 -0.62 5.91
N GLY A 47 4.38 -1.48 5.39
CA GLY A 47 4.55 -2.85 5.87
C GLY A 47 4.51 -3.88 4.73
N LYS A 48 3.99 -5.08 5.01
CA LYS A 48 3.97 -6.19 4.05
C LYS A 48 2.55 -6.74 3.91
N LEU A 49 2.08 -6.85 2.66
CA LEU A 49 0.82 -7.50 2.30
C LEU A 49 1.08 -8.99 2.10
N ILE A 50 0.36 -9.82 2.84
CA ILE A 50 0.47 -11.28 2.80
C ILE A 50 -0.91 -11.84 2.41
N PRO A 51 -1.02 -12.55 1.28
CA PRO A 51 -2.27 -13.20 0.89
C PRO A 51 -2.53 -14.41 1.80
N GLN A 52 -3.75 -14.53 2.29
CA GLN A 52 -4.20 -15.68 3.07
C GLN A 52 -5.06 -16.61 2.21
N VAL A 53 -5.10 -17.89 2.60
CA VAL A 53 -5.68 -19.03 1.87
C VAL A 53 -7.17 -18.84 1.49
N ARG A 54 -7.89 -17.89 2.10
CA ARG A 54 -9.30 -17.57 1.83
C ARG A 54 -9.53 -16.15 1.33
N LYS A 55 -8.89 -15.73 0.22
CA LYS A 55 -9.09 -14.41 -0.43
C LYS A 55 -9.02 -13.19 0.52
N SER A 56 -8.45 -13.35 1.72
CA SER A 56 -8.23 -12.28 2.69
C SER A 56 -6.78 -11.81 2.56
N ILE A 57 -6.56 -10.51 2.68
CA ILE A 57 -5.23 -9.91 2.66
C ILE A 57 -4.91 -9.47 4.08
N PHE A 58 -3.81 -9.96 4.64
CA PHE A 58 -3.30 -9.51 5.93
C PHE A 58 -2.21 -8.47 5.72
N LEU A 59 -2.37 -7.29 6.32
CA LEU A 59 -1.33 -6.26 6.35
C LEU A 59 -0.50 -6.43 7.63
N GLN A 60 0.73 -6.93 7.47
CA GLN A 60 1.70 -6.95 8.55
C GLN A 60 2.38 -5.58 8.63
N ALA A 61 2.09 -4.83 9.69
CA ALA A 61 2.71 -3.52 9.92
C ALA A 61 4.25 -3.66 9.96
N GLY A 62 4.95 -2.79 9.24
CA GLY A 62 6.41 -2.75 9.27
C GLY A 62 6.94 -2.34 10.65
N PRO A 63 8.20 -2.66 10.98
CA PRO A 63 8.78 -2.24 12.25
C PRO A 63 8.73 -0.71 12.34
N LYS A 64 7.95 -0.18 13.28
CA LYS A 64 8.04 1.24 13.66
C LYS A 64 9.49 1.47 14.07
N LYS A 65 10.22 2.30 13.32
CA LYS A 65 11.53 2.80 13.76
C LYS A 65 11.30 3.51 15.09
N ARG A 66 11.53 2.78 16.18
CA ARG A 66 11.51 3.32 17.54
C ARG A 66 12.73 4.22 17.61
N SER A 67 12.53 5.52 17.46
CA SER A 67 13.53 6.53 17.77
C SER A 67 13.92 6.32 19.23
N GLN A 68 15.09 5.71 19.47
CA GLN A 68 15.66 5.62 20.80
C GLN A 68 15.86 7.05 21.32
N PRO A 69 15.36 7.40 22.51
CA PRO A 69 15.78 8.62 23.17
C PRO A 69 17.25 8.44 23.50
N ARG A 70 18.11 9.23 22.84
CA ARG A 70 19.54 9.27 23.10
C ARG A 70 19.74 9.93 24.46
N GLY A 71 19.60 9.12 25.52
CA GLY A 71 19.75 9.52 26.91
C GLY A 71 21.02 8.96 27.52
N ARG A 72 21.91 9.90 27.88
CA ARG A 72 22.94 9.84 28.93
C ARG A 72 24.01 8.73 28.85
N ARG A 73 25.23 9.15 28.51
CA ARG A 73 26.36 9.16 29.44
C ARG A 73 27.27 10.33 29.12
#